data_AF-A0A351G082-F1
#
_entry.id   AF-A0A351G082-F1
#
_cell.length_a   1.000
_cell.length_b   1.000
_cell.length_c   1.000
_cell.angle_alpha   90.00
_cell.angle_beta   90.00
_cell.angle_gamma   90.00
#
_symmetry.space_group_name_H-M   'P 1'
#
loop_
_entity.id
_entity.type
_entity.pdbx_description
1 polymer ?
#
loop_
_entity_poly.entity_id
_entity_poly.type
_entity_poly.pdbx_seq_one_letter_code
_entity_poly.pdbx_strand_id
1 'polypeptide(L)'
;MMTRIAPPGLKVRPNHSLERFARDNLLSREEWEELDEVAHAAKPKSETILEDGTPRQIWEEPSPAYLRRKELEAALLEQFRVDMASGRWAVTAIPKGGHSRQSIALELIENAKDISFAQSRIRDYFHVEITESSGPDRYLTLKWFIEQVCAVIEPKRGVGKVEIQNLADKLLDFEVRDDIFKSSWTDAKIPDGFRKPGRAI
;
A
#
# COMPACT_ATOMS: atom_id res chain seq x y z
N MET A 1 -34.48 16.81 33.05
CA MET A 1 -33.95 16.36 31.74
C MET A 1 -33.42 17.58 31.00
N MET A 2 -32.11 17.80 31.01
CA MET A 2 -31.49 18.89 30.25
C MET A 2 -30.96 18.33 28.94
N THR A 3 -31.64 18.68 27.84
CA THR A 3 -31.20 18.40 26.48
C THR A 3 -29.95 19.23 26.20
N ARG A 4 -28.78 18.58 26.09
CA ARG A 4 -27.55 19.25 25.64
C ARG A 4 -27.68 19.52 24.14
N ILE A 5 -27.99 20.76 23.79
CA ILE A 5 -27.92 21.25 22.42
C ILE A 5 -26.43 21.36 22.07
N ALA A 6 -25.96 20.51 21.16
CA ALA A 6 -24.60 20.58 20.64
C ALA A 6 -24.41 21.92 19.87
N PRO A 7 -23.25 22.58 20.00
CA PRO A 7 -23.01 23.87 19.36
C PRO A 7 -22.94 23.70 17.83
N PRO A 8 -23.47 24.66 17.05
CA PRO A 8 -23.50 24.57 15.59
C PRO A 8 -22.11 24.82 15.02
N GLY A 9 -21.67 23.97 14.08
CA GLY A 9 -20.66 24.36 13.09
C GLY A 9 -19.21 23.91 13.29
N LEU A 10 -18.92 22.90 14.11
CA LEU A 10 -17.66 22.16 13.94
C LEU A 10 -17.80 21.29 12.67
N LYS A 11 -17.28 21.78 11.54
CA LYS A 11 -17.04 20.92 10.37
C LYS A 11 -16.20 19.74 10.87
N VAL A 12 -16.80 18.55 10.91
CA VAL A 12 -16.11 17.32 11.29
C VAL A 12 -14.90 17.21 10.38
N ARG A 13 -13.69 17.22 10.95
CA ARG A 13 -12.48 17.05 10.15
C ARG A 13 -12.58 15.67 9.49
N PRO A 14 -12.31 15.56 8.18
CA PRO A 14 -12.33 14.27 7.51
C PRO A 14 -11.32 13.33 8.20
N ASN A 15 -11.78 12.13 8.52
CA ASN A 15 -10.96 11.11 9.15
C ASN A 15 -10.15 10.40 8.06
N HIS A 16 -8.86 10.69 8.00
CA HIS A 16 -7.93 10.08 7.03
C HIS A 16 -7.15 8.91 7.61
N SER A 17 -7.53 8.38 8.77
CA SER A 17 -6.82 7.26 9.41
C SER A 17 -6.73 6.03 8.51
N LEU A 18 -5.67 5.26 8.68
CA LEU A 18 -5.52 3.95 8.02
C LEU A 18 -6.71 3.02 8.28
N GLU A 19 -7.30 3.05 9.49
CA GLU A 19 -8.51 2.28 9.78
C GLU A 19 -9.67 2.69 8.87
N ARG A 20 -9.92 4.00 8.76
CA ARG A 20 -11.00 4.55 7.95
C ARG A 20 -10.78 4.27 6.47
N PHE A 21 -9.55 4.47 5.99
CA PHE A 21 -9.15 4.12 4.64
C PHE A 21 -9.45 2.65 4.32
N ALA A 22 -9.08 1.75 5.24
CA ALA A 22 -9.29 0.32 5.07
C ALA A 22 -10.78 -0.05 4.97
N ARG A 23 -11.60 0.52 5.86
CA ARG A 23 -13.05 0.33 5.86
C ARG A 23 -13.74 0.84 4.59
N ASP A 24 -13.23 1.93 4.03
CA ASP A 24 -13.87 2.59 2.89
C ASP A 24 -13.40 2.03 1.53
N ASN A 25 -12.21 1.42 1.44
CA ASN A 25 -11.57 1.11 0.14
C ASN A 25 -11.10 -0.34 -0.05
N LEU A 26 -10.81 -1.10 1.03
CA LEU A 26 -10.01 -2.33 0.88
C LEU A 26 -10.81 -3.64 0.91
N LEU A 27 -11.98 -3.66 1.54
CA LEU A 27 -12.87 -4.82 1.55
C LEU A 27 -14.30 -4.33 1.34
N SER A 28 -15.16 -5.25 0.89
CA SER A 28 -16.60 -5.02 0.86
C SER A 28 -17.15 -4.85 2.29
N ARG A 29 -18.36 -4.30 2.37
CA ARG A 29 -19.03 -4.08 3.66
C ARG A 29 -19.27 -5.41 4.38
N GLU A 30 -19.69 -6.43 3.62
CA GLU A 30 -19.98 -7.77 4.12
C GLU A 30 -18.71 -8.43 4.68
N GLU A 31 -17.57 -8.27 4.01
CA GLU A 31 -16.28 -8.81 4.47
C GLU A 31 -15.79 -8.11 5.75
N TRP A 32 -16.08 -6.82 5.92
CA TRP A 32 -15.79 -6.10 7.17
C TRP A 32 -16.66 -6.57 8.33
N GLU A 33 -17.95 -6.76 8.08
CA GLU A 33 -18.89 -7.31 9.08
C GLU A 33 -18.42 -8.72 9.50
N GLU A 34 -18.05 -9.58 8.55
CA GLU A 34 -17.49 -10.91 8.82
C GLU A 34 -16.17 -10.83 9.62
N LEU A 35 -15.25 -9.93 9.24
CA LEU A 35 -13.98 -9.75 9.94
C LEU A 35 -14.20 -9.31 11.40
N ASP A 36 -15.16 -8.40 11.64
CA ASP A 36 -15.51 -7.93 12.98
C ASP A 36 -16.10 -9.09 13.83
N GLU A 37 -16.88 -10.00 13.24
CA GLU A 37 -17.40 -11.21 13.91
C GLU A 37 -16.29 -12.19 14.32
N VAL A 38 -15.32 -12.43 13.43
CA VAL A 38 -14.23 -13.40 13.67
C VAL A 38 -12.98 -12.79 14.31
N ALA A 39 -12.97 -11.48 14.57
CA ALA A 39 -11.80 -10.73 15.08
C ALA A 39 -11.19 -11.36 16.34
N HIS A 40 -12.04 -11.85 17.25
CA HIS A 40 -11.65 -12.42 18.53
C HIS A 40 -11.37 -13.93 18.49
N ALA A 41 -11.36 -14.57 17.31
CA ALA A 41 -11.06 -15.99 17.19
C ALA A 41 -9.67 -16.32 17.79
N ALA A 42 -9.64 -17.27 18.72
CA ALA A 42 -8.41 -17.65 19.42
C ALA A 42 -7.39 -18.27 18.45
N LYS A 43 -6.10 -17.96 18.67
CA LYS A 43 -5.01 -18.63 17.97
C LYS A 43 -4.90 -20.08 18.51
N PRO A 44 -4.64 -21.08 17.64
CA PRO A 44 -4.33 -22.44 18.09
C PRO A 44 -3.17 -22.42 19.09
N LYS A 45 -3.35 -23.10 20.21
CA LYS A 45 -2.32 -23.23 21.24
C LYS A 45 -1.39 -24.38 20.91
N SER A 46 -0.19 -24.34 21.47
CA SER A 46 0.64 -25.53 21.58
C SER A 46 0.90 -25.84 23.04
N GLU A 47 0.85 -27.13 23.36
CA GLU A 47 1.19 -27.65 24.67
C GLU A 47 2.36 -28.61 24.53
N THR A 48 3.27 -28.55 25.49
CA THR A 48 4.33 -29.55 25.62
C THR A 48 3.88 -30.57 26.65
N ILE A 49 3.68 -31.80 26.21
CA ILE A 49 3.39 -32.93 27.08
C ILE A 49 4.64 -33.81 27.21
N LEU A 50 4.77 -34.51 28.33
CA LEU A 50 5.79 -35.54 28.50
C LEU A 50 5.17 -36.88 28.13
N GLU A 51 5.62 -37.46 27.02
CA GLU A 51 5.21 -38.78 26.55
C GLU A 51 6.42 -39.72 26.70
N ASP A 52 6.29 -40.74 27.55
CA ASP A 52 7.37 -41.67 27.91
C ASP A 52 8.69 -40.99 28.35
N GLY A 53 8.57 -39.90 29.11
CA GLY A 53 9.72 -39.12 29.60
C GLY A 53 10.38 -38.22 28.55
N THR A 54 9.87 -38.20 27.32
CA THR A 54 10.35 -37.30 26.25
C THR A 54 9.37 -36.14 26.05
N PRO A 55 9.84 -34.88 26.03
CA PRO A 55 8.97 -33.75 25.73
C PRO A 55 8.50 -33.80 24.28
N ARG A 56 7.19 -33.79 24.07
CA ARG A 56 6.55 -33.67 22.76
C ARG A 56 5.63 -32.47 22.72
N GLN A 57 5.71 -31.73 21.62
CA GLN A 57 4.86 -30.57 21.39
C GLN A 57 3.64 -30.99 20.56
N ILE A 58 2.46 -30.82 21.13
CA ILE A 58 1.18 -31.02 20.44
C ILE A 58 0.63 -29.66 20.06
N TRP A 59 0.12 -29.57 18.84
CA TRP A 59 -0.52 -28.37 18.30
C TRP A 59 -2.02 -28.60 18.25
N GLU A 60 -2.78 -27.67 18.82
CA GLU A 60 -4.22 -27.62 18.65
C GLU A 60 -4.55 -27.34 17.18
N GLU A 61 -5.57 -28.01 16.65
CA GLU A 61 -6.04 -27.70 15.30
C GLU A 61 -6.64 -26.29 15.25
N PRO A 62 -6.33 -25.50 14.22
CA PRO A 62 -6.91 -24.17 14.06
C PRO A 62 -8.42 -24.26 13.85
N SER A 63 -9.18 -23.46 14.59
CA SER A 63 -10.64 -23.39 14.39
C SER A 63 -11.00 -22.78 13.04
N PRO A 64 -12.17 -23.13 12.45
CA PRO A 64 -12.62 -22.53 11.20
C PRO A 64 -12.69 -20.99 11.25
N ALA A 65 -13.14 -20.42 12.37
CA ALA A 65 -13.18 -18.97 12.57
C ALA A 65 -11.77 -18.34 12.57
N TYR A 66 -10.77 -19.02 13.15
CA TYR A 66 -9.38 -18.53 13.11
C TYR A 66 -8.82 -18.56 11.69
N LEU A 67 -9.06 -19.64 10.94
CA LEU A 67 -8.65 -19.75 9.53
C LEU A 67 -9.30 -18.66 8.69
N ARG A 68 -10.61 -18.47 8.86
CA ARG A 68 -11.35 -17.44 8.14
C ARG A 68 -10.86 -16.03 8.44
N ARG A 69 -10.57 -15.71 9.72
CA ARG A 69 -9.92 -14.45 10.08
C ARG A 69 -8.60 -14.26 9.33
N LYS A 70 -7.77 -15.31 9.22
CA LYS A 70 -6.49 -15.22 8.52
C LYS A 70 -6.62 -15.01 7.02
N GLU A 71 -7.64 -15.60 6.40
CA GLU A 71 -7.96 -15.34 4.99
C GLU A 71 -8.35 -13.87 4.77
N LEU A 72 -9.26 -13.34 5.59
CA LEU A 72 -9.71 -11.94 5.50
C LEU A 72 -8.58 -10.95 5.79
N GLU A 73 -7.76 -11.21 6.82
CA GLU A 73 -6.56 -10.40 7.11
C GLU A 73 -5.57 -10.41 5.93
N ALA A 74 -5.40 -11.56 5.26
CA ALA A 74 -4.51 -11.66 4.11
C ALA A 74 -5.07 -10.91 2.89
N ALA A 75 -6.37 -11.04 2.60
CA ALA A 75 -7.04 -10.31 1.53
C ALA A 75 -6.96 -8.79 1.75
N LEU A 76 -7.19 -8.33 2.99
CA LEU A 76 -7.04 -6.92 3.37
C LEU A 76 -5.63 -6.39 3.09
N LEU A 77 -4.59 -7.17 3.43
CA LEU A 77 -3.20 -6.80 3.20
C LEU A 77 -2.83 -6.80 1.71
N GLU A 78 -3.33 -7.76 0.94
CA GLU A 78 -3.16 -7.81 -0.53
C GLU A 78 -3.75 -6.56 -1.18
N GLN A 79 -5.02 -6.26 -0.89
CA GLN A 79 -5.69 -5.10 -1.47
C GLN A 79 -5.01 -3.78 -1.05
N PHE A 80 -4.58 -3.69 0.22
CA PHE A 80 -3.81 -2.55 0.70
C PHE A 80 -2.55 -2.30 -0.15
N ARG A 81 -1.81 -3.37 -0.48
CA ARG A 81 -0.60 -3.26 -1.30
C ARG A 81 -0.92 -2.84 -2.73
N VAL A 82 -1.97 -3.39 -3.33
CA VAL A 82 -2.43 -3.00 -4.67
C VAL A 82 -2.75 -1.50 -4.70
N ASP A 83 -3.50 -1.02 -3.71
CA ASP A 83 -3.86 0.39 -3.62
C ASP A 83 -2.63 1.27 -3.42
N MET A 84 -1.71 0.92 -2.52
CA MET A 84 -0.48 1.71 -2.33
C MET A 84 0.39 1.74 -3.60
N ALA A 85 0.51 0.60 -4.29
CA ALA A 85 1.27 0.50 -5.54
C ALA A 85 0.67 1.31 -6.70
N SER A 86 -0.63 1.66 -6.62
CA SER A 86 -1.28 2.50 -7.64
C SER A 86 -0.69 3.90 -7.75
N GLY A 87 -0.01 4.40 -6.70
CA GLY A 87 0.52 5.76 -6.66
C GLY A 87 -0.54 6.86 -6.45
N ARG A 88 -1.82 6.48 -6.32
CA ARG A 88 -2.94 7.39 -6.04
C ARG A 88 -2.89 7.98 -4.63
N TRP A 89 -2.28 7.27 -3.69
CA TRP A 89 -2.35 7.58 -2.27
C TRP A 89 -1.04 8.15 -1.74
N ALA A 90 -1.15 9.15 -0.88
CA ALA A 90 -0.05 9.67 -0.07
C ALA A 90 -0.23 9.21 1.37
N VAL A 91 0.88 8.83 2.01
CA VAL A 91 0.88 8.37 3.40
C VAL A 91 1.68 9.32 4.26
N THR A 92 1.06 9.75 5.35
CA THR A 92 1.70 10.57 6.37
C THR A 92 1.51 9.93 7.74
N ALA A 93 2.50 10.02 8.62
CA ALA A 93 2.36 9.49 9.98
C ALA A 93 3.36 10.14 10.94
N ILE A 94 3.29 9.76 12.21
CA ILE A 94 4.24 10.18 13.25
C ILE A 94 5.20 9.02 13.53
N PRO A 95 6.52 9.17 13.31
CA PRO A 95 7.48 8.12 13.65
C PRO A 95 7.57 7.93 15.17
N LYS A 96 7.93 6.73 15.60
CA LYS A 96 8.14 6.38 17.01
C LYS A 96 9.14 7.33 17.66
N GLY A 97 8.72 7.95 18.76
CA GLY A 97 9.54 8.95 19.47
C GLY A 97 9.60 10.32 18.79
N GLY A 98 8.94 10.49 17.65
CA GLY A 98 8.73 11.78 17.01
C GLY A 98 7.50 12.52 17.53
N HIS A 99 7.42 13.80 17.20
CA HIS A 99 6.30 14.67 17.60
C HIS A 99 5.60 15.33 16.41
N SER A 100 6.17 15.21 15.21
CA SER A 100 5.63 15.80 13.99
C SER A 100 5.25 14.73 12.98
N ARG A 101 4.20 15.04 12.22
CA ARG A 101 3.75 14.22 11.10
C ARG A 101 4.72 14.39 9.92
N GLN A 102 5.07 13.29 9.27
CA GLN A 102 6.01 13.22 8.18
C GLN A 102 5.40 12.42 7.02
N SER A 103 5.77 12.77 5.79
CA SER A 103 5.46 11.95 4.62
C SER A 103 6.29 10.67 4.65
N ILE A 104 5.64 9.54 4.40
CA ILE A 104 6.30 8.23 4.35
C ILE A 104 6.39 7.79 2.89
N ALA A 105 7.58 7.35 2.49
CA ALA A 105 7.80 6.73 1.20
C ALA A 105 7.00 5.41 1.10
N LEU A 106 6.22 5.23 0.04
CA LEU A 106 5.29 4.10 -0.12
C LEU A 106 6.00 2.74 -0.09
N GLU A 107 7.28 2.70 -0.40
CA GLU A 107 8.07 1.49 -0.58
C GLU A 107 8.59 0.96 0.77
N LEU A 108 8.60 1.83 1.78
CA LEU A 108 8.70 1.44 3.18
C LEU A 108 7.42 0.76 3.68
N ILE A 109 6.28 1.04 3.02
CA ILE A 109 4.95 0.54 3.38
C ILE A 109 4.63 -0.75 2.64
N GLU A 110 4.94 -0.85 1.34
CA GLU A 110 4.71 -2.04 0.51
C GLU A 110 5.26 -3.32 1.15
N ASN A 111 6.43 -3.21 1.76
CA ASN A 111 7.15 -4.31 2.40
C ASN A 111 6.87 -4.44 3.91
N ALA A 112 5.92 -3.68 4.46
CA ALA A 112 5.60 -3.76 5.88
C ALA A 112 4.90 -5.08 6.21
N LYS A 113 5.50 -5.84 7.14
CA LYS A 113 4.92 -7.08 7.68
C LYS A 113 4.03 -6.83 8.89
N ASP A 114 4.26 -5.72 9.59
CA ASP A 114 3.56 -5.34 10.80
C ASP A 114 2.71 -4.10 10.51
N ILE A 115 1.45 -4.35 10.17
CA ILE A 115 0.43 -3.34 9.89
C ILE A 115 -0.73 -3.63 10.83
N SER A 116 -1.17 -2.60 11.56
CA SER A 116 -2.38 -2.65 12.36
C SER A 116 -3.33 -1.56 11.86
N PHE A 117 -4.34 -1.98 11.11
CA PHE A 117 -5.37 -1.09 10.60
C PHE A 117 -6.16 -0.47 11.75
N ALA A 118 -6.61 -1.27 12.72
CA ALA A 118 -7.34 -0.81 13.90
C ALA A 118 -6.57 0.21 14.76
N GLN A 119 -5.24 0.09 14.86
CA GLN A 119 -4.41 1.04 15.61
C GLN A 119 -3.87 2.17 14.73
N SER A 120 -4.20 2.17 13.44
CA SER A 120 -3.62 3.07 12.44
C SER A 120 -2.09 3.15 12.54
N ARG A 121 -1.44 1.97 12.52
CA ARG A 121 0.00 1.80 12.72
C ARG A 121 0.62 0.96 11.60
N ILE A 122 1.79 1.39 11.13
CA ILE A 122 2.62 0.63 10.19
C ILE A 122 4.05 0.62 10.75
N ARG A 123 4.55 -0.55 11.16
CA ARG A 123 5.87 -0.68 11.83
C ARG A 123 5.99 0.30 13.02
N ASP A 124 7.00 1.16 12.99
CA ASP A 124 7.29 2.21 13.98
C ASP A 124 6.58 3.54 13.67
N TYR A 125 5.60 3.57 12.76
CA TYR A 125 4.82 4.75 12.43
C TYR A 125 3.41 4.66 13.02
N PHE A 126 3.02 5.70 13.74
CA PHE A 126 1.75 5.82 14.46
C PHE A 126 0.88 6.93 13.86
N HIS A 127 -0.43 6.86 14.09
CA HIS A 127 -1.39 7.83 13.54
C HIS A 127 -1.26 7.97 12.02
N VAL A 128 -1.16 6.81 11.36
CA VAL A 128 -1.02 6.73 9.91
C VAL A 128 -2.29 7.31 9.27
N GLU A 129 -2.08 8.30 8.41
CA GLU A 129 -3.09 8.94 7.60
C GLU A 129 -2.82 8.69 6.12
N ILE A 130 -3.87 8.27 5.42
CA ILE A 130 -3.88 8.03 3.98
C ILE A 130 -4.82 9.03 3.34
N THR A 131 -4.26 9.82 2.43
CA THR A 131 -4.99 10.82 1.65
C THR A 131 -4.75 10.58 0.18
N GLU A 132 -5.67 11.01 -0.68
CA GLU A 132 -5.35 11.09 -2.10
C GLU A 132 -4.12 11.98 -2.28
N SER A 133 -3.19 11.53 -3.11
CA SER A 133 -2.03 12.32 -3.50
C SER A 133 -2.52 13.58 -4.20
N SER A 134 -2.09 14.74 -3.71
CA SER A 134 -2.43 16.04 -4.31
C SER A 134 -1.62 16.35 -5.59
N GLY A 135 -0.65 15.49 -5.94
CA GLY A 135 0.06 15.56 -7.22
C GLY A 135 -0.64 14.69 -8.27
N PRO A 136 -0.47 14.99 -9.58
CA PRO A 136 -0.94 14.08 -10.63
C PRO A 136 -0.34 12.69 -10.37
N ASP A 137 -1.18 11.64 -10.47
CA ASP A 137 -0.81 10.25 -10.18
C ASP A 137 0.56 9.95 -10.79
N ARG A 138 1.60 9.78 -9.97
CA ARG A 138 2.99 9.78 -10.44
C ARG A 138 3.24 8.60 -11.36
N TYR A 139 2.65 7.45 -11.07
CA TYR A 139 2.76 6.25 -11.90
C TYR A 139 2.06 6.45 -13.25
N LEU A 140 0.81 6.93 -13.26
CA LEU A 140 0.06 7.19 -14.49
C LEU A 140 0.66 8.33 -15.30
N THR A 141 1.14 9.38 -14.64
CA THR A 141 1.81 10.52 -15.27
C THR A 141 3.11 10.07 -15.93
N LEU A 142 3.91 9.26 -15.22
CA LEU A 142 5.15 8.72 -15.77
C LEU A 142 4.90 7.73 -16.92
N LYS A 143 3.88 6.87 -16.79
CA LYS A 143 3.46 5.96 -17.86
C LYS A 143 3.00 6.74 -19.10
N TRP A 144 2.11 7.72 -18.93
CA TRP A 144 1.64 8.58 -20.01
C TRP A 144 2.81 9.32 -20.66
N PHE A 145 3.72 9.88 -19.86
CA PHE A 145 4.93 10.55 -20.33
C PHE A 145 5.78 9.61 -21.20
N ILE A 146 6.06 8.39 -20.74
CA ILE A 146 6.80 7.37 -21.50
C ILE A 146 6.09 7.08 -22.83
N GLU A 147 4.77 6.87 -22.81
CA GLU A 147 3.98 6.61 -24.02
C GLU A 147 4.03 7.77 -25.02
N GLN A 148 3.93 9.02 -24.56
CA GLN A 148 4.03 10.20 -25.43
C GLN A 148 5.42 10.34 -26.04
N VAL A 149 6.48 10.19 -25.25
CA VAL A 149 7.86 10.30 -25.74
C VAL A 149 8.15 9.21 -26.79
N CYS A 150 7.74 7.96 -26.54
CA CYS A 150 7.91 6.85 -27.48
C CYS A 150 6.99 6.93 -28.71
N ALA A 151 5.90 7.71 -28.67
CA ALA A 151 5.05 7.96 -29.84
C ALA A 151 5.65 9.02 -30.78
N VAL A 152 6.40 9.99 -30.24
CA VAL A 152 7.01 11.08 -31.01
C VAL A 152 8.40 10.70 -31.53
N ILE A 153 9.17 9.96 -30.74
CA ILE A 153 10.55 9.61 -31.08
C ILE A 153 10.58 8.22 -31.72
N GLU A 154 11.22 8.11 -32.89
CA GLU A 154 11.44 6.81 -33.52
C GLU A 154 12.47 5.98 -32.73
N PRO A 155 12.27 4.65 -32.62
CA PRO A 155 13.25 3.76 -32.02
C PRO A 155 14.63 3.89 -32.69
N LYS A 156 15.71 3.64 -31.93
CA LYS A 156 17.11 3.62 -32.40
C LYS A 156 17.69 4.98 -32.82
N ARG A 157 17.02 6.11 -32.51
CA ARG A 157 17.58 7.46 -32.68
C ARG A 157 18.38 7.98 -31.48
N GLY A 158 19.02 7.07 -30.73
CA GLY A 158 19.84 7.43 -29.57
C GLY A 158 19.07 7.81 -28.30
N VAL A 159 17.73 7.72 -28.31
CA VAL A 159 16.89 7.89 -27.11
C VAL A 159 16.39 6.51 -26.68
N GLY A 160 16.98 5.98 -25.61
CA GLY A 160 16.61 4.70 -25.01
C GLY A 160 15.96 4.88 -23.64
N LYS A 161 15.84 3.77 -22.92
CA LYS A 161 15.20 3.73 -21.59
C LYS A 161 15.82 4.73 -20.61
N VAL A 162 17.15 4.83 -20.60
CA VAL A 162 17.90 5.71 -19.69
C VAL A 162 17.66 7.18 -20.03
N GLU A 163 17.66 7.53 -21.30
CA GLU A 163 17.43 8.90 -21.75
C GLU A 163 15.99 9.34 -21.45
N ILE A 164 15.00 8.44 -21.59
CA ILE A 164 13.60 8.71 -21.26
C ILE A 164 13.42 8.90 -19.75
N GLN A 165 14.11 8.11 -18.91
CA GLN A 165 14.12 8.31 -17.47
C GLN A 165 14.70 9.67 -17.09
N ASN A 166 15.88 10.01 -17.64
CA ASN A 166 16.52 11.30 -17.41
C ASN A 166 15.67 12.49 -17.89
N LEU A 167 14.87 12.29 -18.94
CA LEU A 167 13.95 13.32 -19.44
C LEU A 167 12.75 13.48 -18.49
N ALA A 168 12.20 12.38 -17.99
CA ALA A 168 11.14 12.38 -17.01
C ALA A 168 11.58 13.10 -15.72
N ASP A 169 12.77 12.80 -15.21
CA ASP A 169 13.37 13.44 -14.03
C ASP A 169 13.50 14.97 -14.16
N LYS A 170 13.66 15.48 -15.39
CA LYS A 170 13.83 16.92 -15.64
C LYS A 170 12.52 17.65 -15.91
N LEU A 171 11.51 16.96 -16.42
CA LEU A 171 10.30 17.59 -16.94
C LEU A 171 9.07 17.38 -16.05
N LEU A 172 9.07 16.34 -15.22
CA LEU A 172 7.99 16.09 -14.27
C LEU A 172 8.25 16.85 -12.97
N ASP A 173 7.17 17.25 -12.31
CA ASP A 173 7.19 18.01 -11.06
C ASP A 173 7.44 17.14 -9.82
N PHE A 174 7.95 15.92 -10.03
CA PHE A 174 8.27 14.95 -8.99
C PHE A 174 9.53 14.15 -9.34
N GLU A 175 10.18 13.63 -8.30
CA GLU A 175 11.34 12.73 -8.42
C GLU A 175 10.96 11.41 -9.08
N VAL A 176 11.64 11.02 -10.17
CA VAL A 176 11.38 9.78 -10.89
C VAL A 176 12.22 8.66 -10.32
N ARG A 177 11.65 7.97 -9.34
CA ARG A 177 12.28 6.81 -8.73
C ARG A 177 12.40 5.64 -9.72
N ASP A 178 13.48 4.89 -9.57
CA ASP A 178 13.83 3.74 -10.41
C ASP A 178 12.76 2.64 -10.45
N ASP A 179 12.09 2.38 -9.32
CA ASP A 179 11.06 1.34 -9.20
C ASP A 179 9.77 1.74 -9.91
N ILE A 180 9.27 2.96 -9.66
CA ILE A 180 8.11 3.52 -10.35
C ILE A 180 8.39 3.57 -11.86
N PHE A 181 9.58 4.01 -12.26
CA PHE A 181 9.97 4.03 -13.67
C PHE A 181 10.01 2.62 -14.29
N LYS A 182 10.55 1.62 -13.59
CA LYS A 182 10.56 0.23 -14.08
C LYS A 182 9.15 -0.32 -14.28
N SER A 183 8.24 -0.07 -13.34
CA SER A 183 6.84 -0.48 -13.44
C SER A 183 6.13 0.24 -14.58
N SER A 184 6.20 1.58 -14.63
CA SER A 184 5.61 2.38 -15.72
C SER A 184 6.17 2.00 -17.09
N TRP A 185 7.47 1.73 -17.20
CA TRP A 185 8.10 1.27 -18.46
C TRP A 185 7.59 -0.09 -18.93
N THR A 186 7.36 -1.01 -18.00
CA THR A 186 6.87 -2.36 -18.30
C THR A 186 5.43 -2.31 -18.83
N ASP A 187 4.60 -1.47 -18.20
CA ASP A 187 3.17 -1.37 -18.49
C ASP A 187 2.82 -0.39 -19.61
N ALA A 188 3.75 0.48 -19.99
CA ALA A 188 3.56 1.45 -21.06
C ALA A 188 3.40 0.75 -22.42
N LYS A 189 2.45 1.25 -23.22
CA LYS A 189 2.22 0.82 -24.60
C LYS A 189 3.24 1.46 -25.54
N ILE A 190 4.47 0.95 -25.50
CA ILE A 190 5.60 1.42 -26.33
C ILE A 190 5.89 0.49 -27.51
N PRO A 191 6.38 1.01 -28.65
CA PRO A 191 6.80 0.18 -29.78
C PRO A 191 7.91 -0.82 -29.43
N ASP A 192 7.88 -2.02 -30.02
CA ASP A 192 8.86 -3.10 -29.79
C ASP A 192 10.33 -2.68 -29.99
N GLY A 193 10.56 -1.68 -30.86
CA GLY A 193 11.89 -1.13 -31.12
C GLY A 193 12.56 -0.51 -29.90
N PHE A 194 11.78 -0.07 -28.89
CA PHE A 194 12.30 0.45 -27.62
C PHE A 194 12.56 -0.65 -26.59
N ARG A 195 11.92 -1.83 -26.72
CA ARG A 195 12.06 -2.95 -25.79
C ARG A 195 13.28 -3.84 -26.11
N LYS A 196 13.69 -3.88 -27.37
CA LYS A 196 14.83 -4.68 -27.82
C LYS A 196 16.11 -3.85 -27.72
N PRO A 197 17.17 -4.31 -27.02
CA PRO A 197 18.46 -3.62 -27.06
C PRO A 197 18.96 -3.62 -28.52
N GLY A 198 19.12 -2.43 -29.09
CA GLY A 198 19.69 -2.28 -30.43
C GLY A 198 21.15 -2.75 -30.41
N ARG A 199 21.55 -3.53 -31.42
CA ARG A 199 22.97 -3.73 -31.72
C ARG A 199 23.57 -2.34 -31.99
N ALA A 200 24.54 -1.93 -31.17
CA ALA A 200 25.38 -0.78 -31.48
C ALA A 200 26.07 -1.03 -32.84
N ILE A 201 25.98 -0.07 -33.74
CA ILE A 201 26.73 -0.02 -35.00
C ILE A 201 27.94 0.87 -34.74
#